data_AF-A0A4R2GHY8-F1
#
_entry.id   AF-A0A4R2GHY8-F1
#
_cell.length_a   1.000
_cell.length_b   1.000
_cell.length_c   1.000
_cell.angle_alpha   90.00
_cell.angle_beta   90.00
_cell.angle_gamma   90.00
#
_symmetry.space_group_name_H-M   'P 1'
#
loop_
_entity.id
_entity.type
_entity.pdbx_description
1 polymer ?
#
loop_
_entity_poly.entity_id
_entity_poly.type
_entity_poly.pdbx_seq_one_letter_code
_entity_poly.pdbx_strand_id
1 'polypeptide(L)'
;MQFKIFNAKGATLQNIRRTNLFIFAIFPCFWIFIMIGSWLYYREISPWVGTLTSTLWLMLFAARSIYHRRIYKKMPTIGTLTVASNGLKKTIGHLESQIMYDEIEELLLEPHTTSSFFHGDNDGAQTYLTTVILKNGSKEQVLISANSESNPQAGFMQLIKNLQKRGQAGFKLTVKKSLWNSI
;
A
#
# COMPACT_ATOMS: atom_id res chain seq x y z
N MET A 1 3.89 -18.55 -0.75
CA MET A 1 4.62 -17.25 -0.64
C MET A 1 4.14 -16.53 0.62
N GLN A 2 5.00 -15.76 1.30
CA GLN A 2 4.69 -15.17 2.61
C GLN A 2 4.57 -13.65 2.55
N PHE A 3 3.51 -13.10 3.13
CA PHE A 3 3.20 -11.67 3.17
C PHE A 3 3.03 -11.21 4.62
N LYS A 4 3.38 -9.96 4.92
CA LYS A 4 3.29 -9.41 6.28
C LYS A 4 1.87 -9.00 6.60
N ILE A 5 1.39 -9.34 7.79
CA ILE A 5 0.13 -8.85 8.33
C ILE A 5 0.42 -7.71 9.30
N PHE A 6 -0.28 -6.59 9.13
CA PHE A 6 -0.14 -5.41 9.96
C PHE A 6 -1.32 -5.24 10.92
N ASN A 7 -1.06 -4.65 12.09
CA ASN A 7 -2.13 -4.33 13.03
C ASN A 7 -3.06 -3.25 12.48
N ALA A 8 -4.30 -3.64 12.22
CA ALA A 8 -5.36 -2.80 11.71
C ALA A 8 -6.16 -2.13 12.83
N LYS A 9 -5.57 -1.22 13.62
CA LYS A 9 -6.38 -0.37 14.51
C LYS A 9 -7.12 0.68 13.68
N GLY A 10 -8.46 0.60 13.63
CA GLY A 10 -9.32 1.35 12.69
C GLY A 10 -9.05 2.86 12.60
N ALA A 11 -8.98 3.56 13.75
CA ALA A 11 -8.69 5.01 13.77
C ALA A 11 -7.27 5.34 13.26
N THR A 12 -6.32 4.43 13.45
CA THR A 12 -4.93 4.60 13.00
C THR A 12 -4.81 4.37 11.50
N LEU A 13 -5.55 3.40 10.95
CA LEU A 13 -5.59 3.11 9.51
C LEU A 13 -6.16 4.27 8.70
N GLN A 14 -7.32 4.79 9.10
CA GLN A 14 -7.98 5.88 8.37
C GLN A 14 -7.13 7.15 8.37
N ASN A 15 -6.45 7.44 9.50
CA ASN A 15 -5.52 8.56 9.58
C ASN A 15 -4.30 8.37 8.67
N ILE A 16 -3.69 7.17 8.66
CA ILE A 16 -2.56 6.89 7.77
C ILE A 16 -2.97 7.04 6.30
N ARG A 17 -4.14 6.51 5.92
CA ARG A 17 -4.70 6.65 4.58
C ARG A 17 -4.90 8.11 4.18
N ARG A 18 -5.53 8.92 5.03
CA ARG A 18 -5.74 10.36 4.79
C ARG A 18 -4.42 11.11 4.64
N THR A 19 -3.44 10.86 5.52
CA THR A 19 -2.14 11.52 5.41
C THR A 19 -1.39 11.09 4.15
N ASN A 20 -1.51 9.84 3.72
CA ASN A 20 -0.88 9.36 2.49
C ASN A 20 -1.47 10.02 1.26
N LEU A 21 -2.80 10.14 1.22
CA LEU A 21 -3.50 10.83 0.13
C LEU A 21 -3.13 12.32 0.07
N PHE A 22 -3.07 12.99 1.22
CA PHE A 22 -2.65 14.39 1.32
C PHE A 22 -1.22 14.60 0.80
N ILE A 23 -0.27 13.77 1.21
CA ILE A 23 1.12 13.86 0.75
C ILE A 23 1.22 13.55 -0.73
N PHE A 24 0.48 12.56 -1.22
CA PHE A 24 0.47 12.21 -2.64
C PHE A 24 -0.09 13.35 -3.51
N ALA A 25 -1.09 14.09 -3.04
CA ALA A 25 -1.64 15.25 -3.75
C ALA A 25 -0.72 16.48 -3.73
N ILE A 26 -0.01 16.70 -2.62
CA ILE A 26 0.82 17.90 -2.42
C ILE A 26 2.19 17.80 -3.06
N PHE A 27 2.77 16.59 -3.10
CA PHE A 27 4.12 16.39 -3.65
C PHE A 27 4.26 16.83 -5.12
N PRO A 28 3.31 16.53 -6.04
CA PRO A 28 3.33 17.02 -7.41
C PRO A 28 3.25 18.55 -7.50
N CYS A 29 2.39 19.19 -6.70
CA CYS A 29 2.27 20.64 -6.66
C CYS A 29 3.59 21.31 -6.27
N PHE A 30 4.27 20.77 -5.24
CA PHE A 30 5.60 21.26 -4.86
C PHE A 30 6.65 21.00 -5.95
N TRP A 31 6.58 19.87 -6.64
CA TRP A 31 7.49 19.55 -7.75
C TRP A 31 7.34 20.56 -8.90
N ILE A 32 6.11 20.91 -9.26
CA ILE A 32 5.81 21.93 -10.27
C ILE A 32 6.35 23.30 -9.81
N PHE A 33 6.11 23.67 -8.55
CA PHE A 33 6.60 24.93 -7.98
C PHE A 33 8.13 25.02 -8.03
N ILE A 34 8.82 23.93 -7.70
CA ILE A 34 10.28 23.83 -7.80
C ILE A 34 10.74 23.94 -9.25
N MET A 35 10.09 23.27 -10.20
CA MET A 35 10.45 23.40 -11.62
C MET A 35 10.31 24.82 -12.14
N ILE A 36 9.23 25.52 -11.75
CA ILE A 36 9.03 26.93 -12.11
C ILE A 36 10.13 27.79 -11.48
N GLY A 37 10.41 27.59 -10.18
CA GLY A 37 11.47 28.33 -9.49
C GLY A 37 12.86 28.10 -10.10
N SER A 38 13.19 26.86 -10.46
CA SER A 38 14.44 26.51 -11.14
C SER A 38 14.52 27.13 -12.55
N TRP A 39 13.42 27.16 -13.28
CA TRP A 39 13.34 27.82 -14.59
C TRP A 39 13.54 29.34 -14.49
N LEU A 40 12.96 29.97 -13.46
CA LEU A 40 13.15 31.41 -13.18
C LEU A 40 14.59 31.72 -12.75
N TYR A 41 15.22 30.85 -11.96
CA TYR A 41 16.63 30.97 -11.60
C TYR A 41 17.55 30.87 -12.83
N TYR A 42 17.28 29.94 -13.75
CA TYR A 42 18.04 29.80 -14.99
C TYR A 42 17.93 31.03 -15.90
N ARG A 43 16.85 31.79 -15.80
CA ARG A 43 16.69 33.09 -16.49
C ARG A 43 17.39 34.26 -15.79
N GLU A 44 18.19 33.99 -14.75
CA GLU A 44 18.96 34.98 -13.98
C GLU A 44 18.09 36.08 -13.34
N ILE A 45 16.79 35.84 -13.15
CA ILE A 45 15.85 36.85 -12.63
C ILE A 45 16.23 37.28 -11.22
N SER A 46 16.68 36.33 -10.38
CA SER A 46 17.21 36.63 -9.05
C SER A 46 17.96 35.43 -8.45
N PRO A 47 19.18 35.64 -7.91
CA PRO A 47 19.95 34.57 -7.26
C PRO A 47 19.27 34.02 -6.00
N TRP A 48 18.41 34.82 -5.33
CA TRP A 48 17.67 34.40 -4.14
C TRP A 48 16.66 33.27 -4.43
N VAL A 49 16.17 33.19 -5.68
CA VAL A 49 15.22 32.16 -6.10
C VAL A 49 15.87 30.77 -6.05
N GLY A 50 17.13 30.65 -6.45
CA GLY A 50 17.88 29.38 -6.43
C GLY A 50 18.13 28.86 -5.01
N THR A 51 18.43 29.76 -4.06
CA THR A 51 18.61 29.41 -2.65
C THR A 51 17.28 28.95 -2.03
N LEU A 52 16.18 29.65 -2.33
CA LEU A 52 14.85 29.29 -1.85
C LEU A 52 14.38 27.93 -2.38
N THR A 53 14.55 27.67 -3.68
CA THR A 53 14.17 26.39 -4.29
C THR A 53 14.97 25.23 -3.71
N SER A 54 16.29 25.39 -3.54
CA SER A 54 17.17 24.37 -2.95
C SER A 54 16.81 24.07 -1.49
N THR A 55 16.52 25.11 -0.71
CA THR A 55 16.13 24.95 0.71
C THR A 55 14.78 24.25 0.82
N LEU A 56 13.79 24.62 -0.02
CA LEU A 56 12.50 23.94 -0.08
C LEU A 56 12.65 22.46 -0.47
N TRP A 57 13.58 22.14 -1.38
CA TRP A 57 13.88 20.76 -1.76
C TRP A 57 14.34 19.92 -0.58
N LEU A 58 15.30 20.44 0.20
CA LEU A 58 15.79 19.79 1.42
C LEU A 58 14.69 19.61 2.46
N MET A 59 13.85 20.63 2.69
CA MET A 59 12.74 20.54 3.64
C MET A 59 11.73 19.46 3.24
N LEU A 60 11.34 19.41 1.95
CA LEU A 60 10.41 18.39 1.45
C LEU A 60 11.00 16.99 1.54
N PHE A 61 12.28 16.83 1.21
CA PHE A 61 12.98 15.57 1.33
C PHE A 61 13.03 15.09 2.79
N ALA A 62 13.33 15.99 3.73
CA ALA A 62 13.32 15.70 5.15
C ALA A 62 11.91 15.34 5.65
N ALA A 63 10.89 16.14 5.29
CA ALA A 63 9.50 15.89 5.65
C ALA A 63 9.01 14.52 5.16
N ARG A 64 9.32 14.18 3.90
CA ARG A 64 9.04 12.88 3.30
C ARG A 64 9.73 11.74 4.05
N SER A 65 11.02 11.90 4.36
CA SER A 65 11.80 10.88 5.06
C SER A 65 11.26 10.61 6.48
N ILE A 66 10.93 11.69 7.21
CA ILE A 66 10.31 11.61 8.53
C ILE A 66 8.95 10.92 8.45
N TYR A 67 8.14 11.30 7.46
CA TYR A 67 6.82 10.70 7.23
C TYR A 67 6.91 9.20 6.98
N HIS A 68 7.79 8.77 6.06
CA HIS A 68 7.93 7.36 5.72
C HIS A 68 8.36 6.53 6.94
N ARG A 69 9.31 7.05 7.72
CA ARG A 69 9.78 6.42 8.96
C ARG A 69 8.68 6.34 10.02
N ARG A 70 7.85 7.38 10.15
CA ARG A 70 6.74 7.42 11.12
C ARG A 70 5.62 6.46 10.74
N ILE A 71 5.31 6.28 9.45
CA ILE A 71 4.30 5.30 9.03
C ILE A 71 4.72 3.88 9.35
N TYR A 72 5.95 3.49 8.99
CA TYR A 72 6.42 2.14 9.28
C TYR A 72 6.42 1.83 10.78
N LYS A 73 6.77 2.83 11.62
CA LYS A 73 6.65 2.69 13.08
C LYS A 73 5.21 2.52 13.57
N LYS A 74 4.22 3.04 12.85
CA LYS A 74 2.79 2.96 13.22
C LYS A 74 2.10 1.69 12.72
N MET A 75 2.75 0.90 11.85
CA MET A 75 2.22 -0.39 11.37
C MET A 75 3.11 -1.54 11.85
N PRO A 76 3.04 -1.92 13.14
CA PRO A 76 3.75 -3.10 13.60
C PRO A 76 3.20 -4.34 12.88
N THR A 77 4.12 -5.20 12.43
CA THR A 77 3.79 -6.52 11.91
C THR A 77 3.31 -7.39 13.07
N ILE A 78 2.14 -8.00 12.92
CA ILE A 78 1.54 -8.87 13.93
C ILE A 78 1.59 -10.34 13.54
N GLY A 79 1.90 -10.63 12.28
CA GLY A 79 1.90 -11.98 11.76
C GLY A 79 2.24 -12.06 10.29
N THR A 80 2.02 -13.23 9.71
CA THR A 80 2.30 -13.53 8.31
C THR A 80 1.13 -14.24 7.67
N LEU A 81 0.81 -13.87 6.43
CA LEU A 81 -0.11 -14.60 5.56
C LEU A 81 0.71 -15.39 4.55
N THR A 82 0.61 -16.71 4.60
CA THR A 82 1.18 -17.60 3.60
C THR A 82 0.11 -18.00 2.60
N VAL A 83 0.35 -17.68 1.34
CA VAL A 83 -0.47 -18.16 0.23
C VAL A 83 0.05 -19.53 -0.20
N ALA A 84 -0.75 -20.56 0.03
CA ALA A 84 -0.50 -21.95 -0.34
C ALA A 84 -1.32 -22.34 -1.58
N SER A 85 -1.11 -23.55 -2.10
CA SER A 85 -1.85 -24.02 -3.29
C SER A 85 -3.33 -24.31 -3.03
N ASN A 86 -3.68 -24.66 -1.79
CA ASN A 86 -5.03 -25.06 -1.38
C ASN A 86 -5.77 -23.98 -0.56
N GLY A 87 -5.08 -22.91 -0.14
CA GLY A 87 -5.71 -21.89 0.69
C GLY A 87 -4.78 -20.80 1.18
N LEU A 88 -5.31 -19.99 2.10
CA LEU A 88 -4.62 -18.92 2.79
C LEU A 88 -4.33 -19.35 4.23
N LYS A 89 -3.06 -19.47 4.60
CA LYS A 89 -2.63 -19.75 5.97
C LYS A 89 -2.22 -18.45 6.66
N LYS A 90 -2.91 -18.10 7.74
CA LYS A 90 -2.65 -16.92 8.56
C LYS A 90 -1.99 -17.36 9.87
N THR A 91 -0.86 -16.76 10.21
CA THR A 91 -0.15 -16.98 11.47
C THR A 91 -0.03 -15.66 12.21
N ILE A 92 -0.57 -15.55 13.43
CA ILE A 92 -0.44 -14.38 14.32
C ILE A 92 0.07 -14.88 15.68
N GLY A 93 1.31 -14.55 16.04
CA GLY A 93 1.95 -15.08 17.24
C GLY A 93 2.00 -16.62 17.21
N HIS A 94 1.34 -17.27 18.17
CA HIS A 94 1.22 -18.74 18.23
C HIS A 94 -0.06 -19.28 17.59
N LEU A 95 -0.97 -18.40 17.14
CA LEU A 95 -2.22 -18.80 16.53
C LEU A 95 -2.02 -19.00 15.04
N GLU A 96 -2.36 -20.20 14.56
CA GLU A 96 -2.42 -20.52 13.13
C GLU A 96 -3.87 -20.78 12.74
N SER A 97 -4.32 -20.14 11.67
CA SER A 97 -5.58 -20.43 11.01
C SER A 97 -5.36 -20.64 9.53
N GLN A 98 -6.13 -21.54 8.93
CA GLN A 98 -6.08 -21.78 7.50
C GLN A 98 -7.50 -21.70 6.95
N ILE A 99 -7.63 -20.95 5.85
CA ILE A 99 -8.89 -20.79 5.12
C ILE A 99 -8.68 -21.44 3.75
N MET A 100 -9.49 -22.44 3.44
CA MET A 100 -9.39 -23.13 2.16
C MET A 100 -10.08 -22.31 1.06
N TYR A 101 -9.59 -22.42 -0.18
CA TYR A 101 -10.13 -21.58 -1.28
C TYR A 101 -11.57 -21.89 -1.67
N ASP A 102 -12.02 -23.10 -1.40
CA ASP A 102 -13.40 -23.56 -1.59
C ASP A 102 -14.37 -22.99 -0.56
N GLU A 103 -13.88 -22.56 0.61
CA GLU A 103 -14.68 -21.89 1.64
C GLU A 103 -14.87 -20.39 1.35
N ILE A 104 -14.00 -19.81 0.52
CA ILE A 104 -14.05 -18.39 0.15
C ILE A 104 -15.09 -18.19 -0.95
N GLU A 105 -16.03 -17.28 -0.70
CA GLU A 105 -16.99 -16.82 -1.69
C GLU A 105 -16.41 -15.66 -2.51
N GLU A 106 -15.90 -14.64 -1.82
CA GLU A 106 -15.36 -13.44 -2.44
C GLU A 106 -14.13 -12.93 -1.67
N LEU A 107 -13.13 -12.47 -2.42
CA LEU A 107 -11.94 -11.84 -1.89
C LEU A 107 -11.88 -10.40 -2.40
N LEU A 108 -12.00 -9.43 -1.50
CA LEU A 108 -11.93 -8.00 -1.80
C LEU A 108 -10.54 -7.49 -1.51
N LEU A 109 -9.89 -6.86 -2.50
CA LEU A 109 -8.61 -6.18 -2.34
C LEU A 109 -8.79 -4.67 -2.49
N GLU A 110 -8.48 -3.92 -1.44
CA GLU A 110 -8.49 -2.47 -1.46
C GLU A 110 -7.08 -1.89 -1.19
N PRO A 111 -6.52 -1.06 -2.08
CA PRO A 111 -5.27 -0.34 -1.81
C PRO A 111 -5.41 0.55 -0.58
N HIS A 112 -4.52 0.37 0.40
CA HIS A 112 -4.55 1.13 1.66
C HIS A 112 -3.49 2.24 1.70
N THR A 113 -2.24 1.93 1.35
CA THR A 113 -1.17 2.92 1.16
C THR A 113 -0.59 2.79 -0.23
N THR A 114 -0.35 3.92 -0.88
CA THR A 114 0.27 4.04 -2.20
C THR A 114 1.64 4.72 -2.07
N SER A 115 2.62 4.23 -2.82
CA SER A 115 3.94 4.85 -2.93
C SER A 115 4.05 5.56 -4.27
N SER A 116 4.61 6.78 -4.25
CA SER A 116 4.80 7.60 -5.45
C SER A 116 6.09 7.30 -6.22
N PHE A 117 7.04 6.53 -5.66
CA PHE A 117 8.37 6.39 -6.28
C PHE A 117 9.09 5.04 -6.08
N PHE A 118 8.56 4.08 -5.31
CA PHE A 118 9.24 2.79 -5.08
C PHE A 118 8.27 1.62 -4.98
N HIS A 119 8.40 0.66 -5.92
CA HIS A 119 8.06 -0.76 -5.84
C HIS A 119 6.85 -1.13 -4.95
N GLY A 120 5.71 -0.49 -5.21
CA GLY A 120 4.43 -1.15 -4.96
C GLY A 120 4.15 -2.12 -6.10
N ASP A 121 3.27 -3.09 -5.88
CA ASP A 121 2.67 -3.93 -6.93
C ASP A 121 2.18 -3.04 -8.11
N ASN A 122 1.81 -3.58 -9.28
CA ASN A 122 1.53 -2.78 -10.50
C ASN A 122 0.57 -1.56 -10.35
N ASP A 123 -0.17 -1.45 -9.24
CA ASP A 123 -1.02 -0.31 -8.86
C ASP A 123 -0.35 0.70 -7.89
N GLY A 124 0.95 0.60 -7.61
CA GLY A 124 1.69 1.46 -6.67
C GLY A 124 1.36 1.24 -5.19
N ALA A 125 0.57 0.21 -4.86
CA ALA A 125 0.17 -0.07 -3.48
C ALA A 125 1.31 -0.71 -2.67
N GLN A 126 1.52 -0.25 -1.43
CA GLN A 126 2.44 -0.85 -0.46
C GLN A 126 1.72 -1.82 0.49
N THR A 127 0.44 -1.56 0.77
CA THR A 127 -0.41 -2.42 1.60
C THR A 127 -1.81 -2.52 1.02
N TYR A 128 -2.44 -3.68 1.18
CA TYR A 128 -3.82 -3.96 0.80
C TYR A 128 -4.65 -4.28 2.03
N LEU A 129 -5.78 -3.58 2.19
CA LEU A 129 -6.84 -4.04 3.07
C LEU A 129 -7.58 -5.15 2.33
N THR A 130 -7.40 -6.38 2.82
CA THR A 130 -7.99 -7.58 2.23
C THR A 130 -9.18 -8.00 3.08
N THR A 131 -10.35 -8.10 2.45
CA THR A 131 -11.55 -8.67 3.09
C THR A 131 -11.81 -10.03 2.48
N VAL A 132 -11.78 -11.08 3.29
CA VAL A 132 -12.17 -12.44 2.91
C VAL A 132 -13.62 -12.63 3.33
N ILE A 133 -14.49 -12.89 2.36
CA ILE A 133 -15.91 -13.22 2.58
C ILE A 133 -16.05 -14.73 2.37
N LEU A 134 -16.44 -15.43 3.43
CA LEU A 134 -16.66 -16.87 3.41
C LEU A 134 -18.10 -17.19 3.00
N LYS A 135 -18.32 -18.38 2.42
CA LYS A 135 -19.65 -18.85 1.97
C LYS A 135 -20.71 -18.92 3.08
N ASN A 136 -20.28 -19.00 4.34
CA ASN A 136 -21.16 -18.94 5.51
C ASN A 136 -21.57 -17.50 5.89
N GLY A 137 -21.18 -16.50 5.09
CA GLY A 137 -21.45 -15.08 5.32
C GLY A 137 -20.49 -14.38 6.29
N SER A 138 -19.57 -15.11 6.93
CA SER A 138 -18.57 -14.51 7.83
C SER A 138 -17.52 -13.72 7.04
N LYS A 139 -17.02 -12.65 7.66
CA LYS A 139 -16.09 -11.72 7.02
C LYS A 139 -14.87 -11.53 7.88
N GLU A 140 -13.71 -11.64 7.27
CA GLU A 140 -12.42 -11.38 7.91
C GLU A 140 -11.67 -10.28 7.19
N GLN A 141 -11.20 -9.27 7.93
CA GLN A 141 -10.44 -8.15 7.37
C GLN A 141 -9.01 -8.16 7.90
N VAL A 142 -8.06 -8.10 6.98
CA VAL A 142 -6.63 -8.15 7.29
C VAL A 142 -5.88 -7.14 6.43
N LEU A 143 -4.99 -6.37 7.04
CA LEU A 143 -4.07 -5.50 6.32
C LEU A 143 -2.80 -6.28 5.97
N ILE A 144 -2.50 -6.41 4.67
CA ILE A 144 -1.42 -7.27 4.16
C ILE A 144 -0.43 -6.42 3.35
N SER A 145 0.86 -6.77 3.38
CA SER A 145 1.87 -6.17 2.50
C SER A 145 1.61 -6.51 1.03
N ALA A 146 1.84 -5.54 0.14
CA ALA A 146 1.74 -5.77 -1.29
C ALA A 146 2.83 -6.73 -1.80
N ASN A 147 4.03 -6.68 -1.21
CA ASN A 147 5.16 -7.51 -1.62
C ASN A 147 5.35 -8.68 -0.65
N SER A 148 5.79 -9.81 -1.19
CA SER A 148 6.19 -10.98 -0.41
C SER A 148 7.52 -10.73 0.31
N GLU A 149 7.65 -11.24 1.53
CA GLU A 149 8.89 -11.18 2.31
C GLU A 149 9.96 -12.12 1.73
N SER A 150 9.54 -13.29 1.23
CA SER A 150 10.45 -14.28 0.65
C SER A 150 10.88 -13.94 -0.78
N ASN A 151 10.10 -13.11 -1.49
CA ASN A 151 10.42 -12.64 -2.83
C ASN A 151 9.80 -11.26 -3.06
N PRO A 152 10.56 -10.17 -2.88
CA PRO A 152 10.05 -8.80 -2.99
C PRO A 152 9.48 -8.43 -4.36
N GLN A 153 9.85 -9.17 -5.42
CA GLN A 153 9.32 -8.98 -6.77
C GLN A 153 7.95 -9.63 -6.98
N ALA A 154 7.52 -10.51 -6.07
CA ALA A 154 6.23 -11.16 -6.15
C ALA A 154 5.16 -10.35 -5.41
N GLY A 155 4.31 -9.68 -6.19
CA GLY A 155 3.15 -8.94 -5.71
C GLY A 155 1.98 -9.84 -5.29
N PHE A 156 1.32 -9.51 -4.17
CA PHE A 156 0.18 -10.24 -3.64
C PHE A 156 -0.99 -10.24 -4.61
N MET A 157 -1.32 -9.09 -5.21
CA MET A 157 -2.44 -8.99 -6.14
C MET A 157 -2.18 -9.83 -7.39
N GLN A 158 -0.97 -9.75 -7.93
CA GLN A 158 -0.59 -10.53 -9.11
C GLN A 158 -0.63 -12.04 -8.83
N LEU A 159 -0.19 -12.44 -7.63
CA LEU A 159 -0.24 -13.84 -7.21
C LEU A 159 -1.68 -14.37 -7.12
N ILE A 160 -2.57 -13.62 -6.46
CA ILE A 160 -3.99 -14.01 -6.35
C ILE A 160 -4.67 -14.05 -7.72
N LYS A 161 -4.40 -13.08 -8.61
CA LYS A 161 -4.90 -13.10 -10.00
C LYS A 161 -4.41 -14.34 -10.77
N ASN A 162 -3.16 -14.72 -10.57
CA ASN A 162 -2.59 -15.90 -11.24
C ASN A 162 -3.21 -17.21 -10.73
N LEU A 163 -3.50 -17.32 -9.43
CA LEU A 163 -4.20 -18.47 -8.85
C LEU A 163 -5.61 -18.62 -9.42
N GLN A 164 -6.35 -17.51 -9.53
CA GLN A 164 -7.69 -17.51 -10.11
C GLN A 164 -7.66 -17.91 -11.60
N LYS A 165 -6.73 -17.34 -12.39
CA LYS A 165 -6.57 -17.69 -13.82
C LYS A 165 -6.23 -19.17 -14.05
N ARG A 166 -5.50 -19.79 -13.13
CA ARG A 166 -5.12 -21.21 -13.20
C ARG A 166 -6.22 -22.16 -12.74
N GLY A 167 -7.40 -21.64 -12.38
CA GLY A 167 -8.52 -22.45 -11.87
C GLY A 167 -8.26 -23.06 -10.49
N GLN A 168 -7.21 -22.62 -9.79
CA GLN A 168 -6.87 -23.12 -8.44
C GLN A 168 -7.73 -22.47 -7.35
N ALA A 169 -8.49 -21.44 -7.71
CA ALA A 169 -9.32 -20.64 -6.84
C ALA A 169 -10.67 -20.37 -7.51
N GLY A 170 -11.75 -20.92 -6.94
CA GLY A 170 -13.12 -20.72 -7.43
C GLY A 170 -13.81 -19.47 -6.88
N PHE A 171 -13.14 -18.68 -6.05
CA PHE A 171 -13.71 -17.47 -5.46
C PHE A 171 -13.74 -16.29 -6.44
N LYS A 172 -14.67 -15.37 -6.19
CA LYS A 172 -14.73 -14.10 -6.91
C LYS A 172 -13.66 -13.13 -6.38
N LEU A 173 -12.83 -12.58 -7.24
CA LEU A 173 -11.85 -11.54 -6.89
C LEU A 173 -12.39 -10.17 -7.29
N THR A 174 -12.58 -9.28 -6.31
CA THR A 174 -12.98 -7.89 -6.56
C THR A 174 -11.85 -6.96 -6.11
N VAL A 175 -11.22 -6.29 -7.06
CA VAL A 175 -10.19 -5.28 -6.79
C VAL A 175 -10.84 -3.91 -6.84
N LYS A 176 -10.98 -3.23 -5.69
CA LYS A 176 -11.39 -1.83 -5.72
C LYS A 176 -10.19 -0.99 -6.13
N LYS A 177 -10.30 -0.26 -7.23
CA LYS A 177 -9.29 0.73 -7.59
C LYS A 177 -9.25 1.82 -6.52
N SER A 178 -8.04 2.28 -6.21
CA SER A 178 -7.78 3.37 -5.26
C SER A 178 -8.75 4.52 -5.47
N LEU A 179 -9.36 4.97 -4.37
CA LEU A 179 -10.34 6.04 -4.29
C LEU A 179 -9.77 7.40 -4.71
N TRP A 180 -9.71 7.63 -6.02
CA TRP A 180 -9.96 8.95 -6.60
C TRP A 180 -11.47 9.15 -6.91
N ASN A 181 -12.32 8.15 -6.68
CA ASN A 181 -13.73 8.13 -7.16
C ASN A 181 -14.81 8.18 -6.05
N SER A 182 -14.49 8.47 -4.79
CA SER A 182 -15.53 8.73 -3.75
C SER A 182 -15.23 9.94 -2.88
N ILE A 183 -14.48 10.91 -3.43
CA ILE A 183 -14.50 12.29 -2.95
C ILE A 183 -15.25 13.08 -4.01
#